data_AF-A0A0A2SVK7-F1
#
_entry.id   AF-A0A0A2SVK7-F1
#
_cell.length_a   1.000
_cell.length_b   1.000
_cell.length_c   1.000
_cell.angle_alpha   90.00
_cell.angle_beta   90.00
_cell.angle_gamma   90.00
#
_symmetry.space_group_name_H-M   'P 1'
#
loop_
_entity.id
_entity.type
_entity.pdbx_description
1 polymer ?
#
loop_
_entity_poly.entity_id
_entity_poly.type
_entity_poly.pdbx_seq_one_letter_code
_entity_poly.pdbx_strand_id
1 'polypeptide(L)'
;MPPKNRKELLDVIDNLDKFSEKLLNRIADESEEGCKQLILVIEAAKARYNKPIESWLKGWFYQYTRKRGQDIELAIKSIEAFPDAYTRLQEFKLLVAKGEWEHGSFNYYLFDELIKSVPGYKFLESELVQPIILKLREKIGTRINEFMSQYHATQKLIEAQKQELKITQQSAQKFVDNVLIANNLESAKTSAEENKNYIQFGLISKNNVWKLFWVDATGKVYALELGEELMKILIEHNVKEVENISSLRLKRLKKECLKARESFLERTQLIINPLDPKNNINLTNEELIQNGLAAAFVLRGKPNDFSLWWINTLGFAQPITLDSYPSLALWLNAQNYPFGEEQILQLKAHLLNVNTSKSIGMGEFKAQLQECLVNGFKNAKVEQTSTSSVTTPKKLDLSLFVNIERCLSGKLSKMQEEKLNAKDQESSQAGSNNSDITQNKSPERTPCRLDLKKYGNIETFFLSRAKIVGTEESLKPAVPTI
;
A
#
# COMPACT_ATOMS: atom_id res chain seq x y z
N MET A 1 -23.35 -34.22 -50.94
CA MET A 1 -23.64 -32.78 -51.02
C MET A 1 -22.43 -32.00 -50.51
N PRO A 2 -21.79 -31.13 -51.30
CA PRO A 2 -20.78 -30.22 -50.77
C PRO A 2 -21.43 -28.90 -50.34
N PRO A 3 -21.01 -28.27 -49.22
CA PRO A 3 -21.59 -27.01 -48.79
C PRO A 3 -21.10 -25.89 -49.72
N LYS A 4 -22.03 -25.30 -50.47
CA LYS A 4 -21.85 -24.03 -51.18
C LYS A 4 -21.85 -22.89 -50.16
N ASN A 5 -20.68 -22.53 -49.65
CA ASN A 5 -20.45 -21.20 -49.07
C ASN A 5 -19.46 -20.45 -49.97
N ARG A 6 -19.92 -20.08 -51.18
CA ARG A 6 -19.23 -19.04 -51.96
C ARG A 6 -19.52 -17.71 -51.27
N LYS A 7 -18.66 -17.30 -50.33
CA LYS A 7 -18.64 -15.93 -49.85
C LYS A 7 -18.48 -15.03 -51.08
N GLU A 8 -19.45 -14.16 -51.33
CA GLU A 8 -19.35 -13.18 -52.41
C GLU A 8 -18.10 -12.33 -52.18
N LEU A 9 -17.23 -12.25 -53.19
CA LEU A 9 -16.02 -11.45 -53.14
C LEU A 9 -16.41 -9.98 -53.06
N LEU A 10 -15.83 -9.25 -52.11
CA LEU A 10 -16.10 -7.84 -51.91
C LEU A 10 -15.44 -7.01 -53.01
N ASP A 11 -16.07 -5.89 -53.38
CA ASP A 11 -15.43 -4.89 -54.22
C ASP A 11 -14.47 -4.03 -53.39
N VAL A 12 -13.27 -3.80 -53.92
CA VAL A 12 -12.24 -2.95 -53.30
C VAL A 12 -12.71 -1.50 -53.29
N ILE A 13 -13.46 -1.07 -54.31
CA ILE A 13 -13.93 0.31 -54.47
C ILE A 13 -14.90 0.67 -53.33
N ASP A 14 -15.84 -0.21 -53.04
CA ASP A 14 -16.88 0.00 -52.02
C ASP A 14 -16.38 -0.21 -50.59
N ASN A 15 -15.20 -0.83 -50.41
CA ASN A 15 -14.66 -1.22 -49.10
C ASN A 15 -13.23 -0.70 -48.88
N LEU A 16 -12.86 0.41 -49.52
CA LEU A 16 -11.48 0.90 -49.58
C LEU A 16 -10.84 1.11 -48.19
N ASP A 17 -11.61 1.55 -47.19
CA ASP A 17 -11.12 1.71 -45.82
C ASP A 17 -10.76 0.39 -45.15
N LYS A 18 -11.68 -0.59 -45.18
CA LYS A 18 -11.44 -1.95 -44.65
C LYS A 18 -10.32 -2.66 -45.42
N PHE A 19 -10.24 -2.41 -46.72
CA PHE A 19 -9.17 -2.93 -47.57
C PHE A 19 -7.80 -2.35 -47.17
N SER A 20 -7.70 -1.04 -46.99
CA SER A 20 -6.47 -0.37 -46.57
C SER A 20 -5.96 -0.87 -45.22
N GLU A 21 -6.87 -1.22 -44.31
CA GLU A 21 -6.53 -1.80 -43.01
C GLU A 21 -5.96 -3.21 -43.12
N LYS A 22 -6.63 -4.08 -43.89
CA LYS A 22 -6.12 -5.44 -44.14
C LYS A 22 -4.76 -5.40 -44.83
N LEU A 23 -4.56 -4.45 -45.73
CA LEU A 23 -3.31 -4.30 -46.45
C LEU A 23 -2.21 -3.79 -45.52
N LEU A 24 -2.50 -2.81 -44.66
CA LEU A 24 -1.57 -2.37 -43.62
C LEU A 24 -1.18 -3.49 -42.67
N ASN A 25 -2.15 -4.27 -42.18
CA ASN A 25 -1.91 -5.41 -41.29
C ASN A 25 -1.02 -6.46 -41.94
N ARG A 26 -1.14 -6.66 -43.25
CA ARG A 26 -0.31 -7.60 -44.01
C ARG A 26 1.13 -7.10 -44.20
N ILE A 27 1.32 -5.79 -44.34
CA ILE A 27 2.67 -5.17 -44.37
C ILE A 27 3.30 -5.20 -42.97
N ALA A 28 2.50 -4.98 -41.93
CA ALA A 28 2.91 -4.93 -40.54
C ALA A 28 2.97 -6.29 -39.82
N ASP A 29 2.68 -7.40 -40.52
CA ASP A 29 2.55 -8.73 -39.90
C ASP A 29 3.90 -9.24 -39.40
N GLU A 30 4.13 -9.19 -38.08
CA GLU A 30 5.41 -9.55 -37.44
C GLU A 30 5.78 -11.03 -37.58
N SER A 31 4.87 -11.89 -38.02
CA SER A 31 5.14 -13.31 -38.21
C SER A 31 6.22 -13.56 -39.29
N GLU A 32 6.89 -14.71 -39.19
CA GLU A 32 7.87 -15.15 -40.20
C GLU A 32 7.19 -15.36 -41.57
N GLU A 33 5.94 -15.84 -41.57
CA GLU A 33 5.12 -16.01 -42.77
C GLU A 33 4.76 -14.66 -43.40
N GLY A 34 4.35 -13.68 -42.59
CA GLY A 34 4.07 -12.31 -43.03
C GLY A 34 5.29 -11.64 -43.66
N CYS A 35 6.47 -11.82 -43.04
CA CYS A 35 7.73 -11.31 -43.57
C CYS A 35 8.04 -11.90 -44.96
N LYS A 36 8.01 -13.23 -45.07
CA LYS A 36 8.24 -13.93 -46.36
C LYS A 36 7.23 -13.51 -47.42
N GLN A 37 5.96 -13.35 -47.06
CA GLN A 37 4.92 -12.92 -48.01
C GLN A 37 5.16 -11.50 -48.51
N LEU A 38 5.55 -10.57 -47.63
CA LEU A 38 5.85 -9.19 -48.02
C LEU A 38 7.07 -9.14 -48.95
N ILE A 39 8.14 -9.89 -48.64
CA ILE A 39 9.34 -9.98 -49.47
C ILE A 39 9.01 -10.54 -50.84
N LEU A 40 8.24 -11.63 -50.92
CA LEU A 40 7.80 -12.23 -52.19
C LEU A 40 7.03 -11.22 -53.05
N VAL A 41 6.18 -10.39 -52.45
CA VAL A 41 5.45 -9.33 -53.16
C VAL A 41 6.41 -8.26 -53.68
N ILE A 42 7.38 -7.83 -52.87
CA ILE A 42 8.41 -6.86 -53.28
C ILE A 42 9.27 -7.41 -54.42
N GLU A 43 9.67 -8.68 -54.34
CA GLU A 43 10.45 -9.37 -55.38
C GLU A 43 9.67 -9.56 -56.67
N ALA A 44 8.39 -9.93 -56.59
CA ALA A 44 7.50 -10.04 -57.75
C ALA A 44 7.35 -8.67 -58.45
N ALA A 45 7.17 -7.60 -57.68
CA ALA A 45 7.13 -6.24 -58.20
C ALA A 45 8.47 -5.82 -58.83
N LYS A 46 9.60 -6.16 -58.21
CA LYS A 46 10.95 -5.93 -58.75
C LYS A 46 11.14 -6.68 -60.08
N ALA A 47 10.71 -7.94 -60.16
CA ALA A 47 10.80 -8.73 -61.37
C ALA A 47 9.98 -8.12 -62.52
N ARG A 48 8.74 -7.68 -62.24
CA ARG A 48 7.90 -6.97 -63.23
C ARG A 48 8.50 -5.62 -63.64
N TYR A 49 9.09 -4.91 -62.70
CA TYR A 49 9.82 -3.68 -62.98
C TYR A 49 11.08 -3.95 -63.83
N ASN A 50 11.76 -5.09 -63.71
CA ASN A 50 12.98 -5.33 -64.48
C ASN A 50 12.75 -6.01 -65.84
N LYS A 51 11.51 -6.30 -66.25
CA LYS A 51 11.23 -6.97 -67.53
C LYS A 51 11.67 -6.10 -68.71
N PRO A 52 12.50 -6.63 -69.64
CA PRO A 52 12.95 -5.89 -70.81
C PRO A 52 11.78 -5.63 -71.75
N ILE A 53 11.73 -4.43 -72.34
CA ILE A 53 10.82 -4.11 -73.45
C ILE A 53 11.43 -4.71 -74.73
N GLU A 54 10.62 -5.40 -75.53
CA GLU A 54 11.03 -6.14 -76.74
C GLU A 54 11.72 -5.28 -77.84
N SER A 55 11.66 -3.96 -77.74
CA SER A 55 12.27 -3.05 -78.71
C SER A 55 13.73 -2.74 -78.32
N TRP A 56 14.70 -3.05 -79.19
CA TRP A 56 16.15 -2.89 -78.96
C TRP A 56 16.56 -1.47 -78.53
N LEU A 57 16.08 -0.42 -79.21
CA LEU A 57 16.38 0.98 -78.88
C LEU A 57 15.71 1.41 -77.56
N LYS A 58 14.44 1.02 -77.33
CA LYS A 58 13.76 1.33 -76.07
C LYS A 58 14.40 0.56 -74.91
N GLY A 59 14.81 -0.69 -75.11
CA GLY A 59 15.46 -1.54 -74.11
C GLY A 59 16.79 -0.97 -73.60
N TRP A 60 17.59 -0.34 -74.47
CA TRP A 60 18.83 0.32 -74.07
C TRP A 60 18.58 1.55 -73.17
N PHE A 61 17.67 2.44 -73.57
CA PHE A 61 17.23 3.57 -72.71
C PHE A 61 16.53 3.08 -71.43
N TYR A 62 15.79 1.97 -71.51
CA TYR A 62 15.04 1.38 -70.40
C TYR A 62 15.95 0.80 -69.32
N GLN A 63 17.11 0.22 -69.67
CA GLN A 63 18.09 -0.24 -68.69
C GLN A 63 18.79 0.92 -67.96
N TYR A 64 19.05 2.04 -68.63
CA TYR A 64 19.77 3.17 -68.04
C TYR A 64 18.93 4.05 -67.10
N THR A 65 17.59 3.99 -67.25
CA THR A 65 16.63 4.80 -66.47
C THR A 65 16.20 4.11 -65.16
N ARG A 66 16.30 2.78 -65.04
CA ARG A 66 15.88 2.03 -63.84
C ARG A 66 16.99 1.89 -62.80
N LYS A 67 17.13 2.90 -61.93
CA LYS A 67 18.18 2.95 -60.88
C LYS A 67 17.77 2.39 -59.51
N ARG A 68 16.55 1.86 -59.35
CA ARG A 68 15.98 1.51 -58.03
C ARG A 68 16.36 0.14 -57.47
N GLY A 69 17.12 -0.67 -58.21
CA GLY A 69 17.45 -2.05 -57.80
C GLY A 69 18.11 -2.16 -56.42
N GLN A 70 19.08 -1.28 -56.14
CA GLN A 70 19.81 -1.26 -54.87
C GLN A 70 18.92 -0.82 -53.69
N ASP A 71 18.07 0.19 -53.87
CA ASP A 71 17.13 0.64 -52.83
C ASP A 71 16.15 -0.47 -52.44
N ILE A 72 15.67 -1.26 -53.41
CA ILE A 72 14.75 -2.37 -53.18
C ILE A 72 15.47 -3.48 -52.39
N GLU A 73 16.70 -3.81 -52.73
CA GLU A 73 17.50 -4.82 -52.02
C GLU A 73 17.83 -4.41 -50.59
N LEU A 74 18.14 -3.13 -50.35
CA LEU A 74 18.35 -2.60 -49.01
C LEU A 74 17.08 -2.69 -48.17
N ALA A 75 15.92 -2.35 -48.74
CA ALA A 75 14.64 -2.47 -48.04
C ALA A 75 14.31 -3.92 -47.69
N ILE A 76 14.53 -4.87 -48.61
CA ILE A 76 14.34 -6.31 -48.34
C ILE A 76 15.23 -6.76 -47.17
N LYS A 77 16.53 -6.43 -47.21
CA LYS A 77 17.47 -6.79 -46.13
C LYS A 77 17.08 -6.19 -44.78
N SER A 78 16.58 -4.95 -44.76
CA SER A 78 16.15 -4.30 -43.53
C SER A 78 14.89 -4.95 -42.94
N ILE A 79 13.92 -5.29 -43.80
CA ILE A 79 12.69 -6.02 -43.41
C ILE A 79 13.01 -7.42 -42.89
N GLU A 80 14.01 -8.11 -43.47
CA GLU A 80 14.47 -9.43 -42.99
C GLU A 80 15.20 -9.33 -41.65
N ALA A 81 16.03 -8.31 -41.46
CA ALA A 81 16.84 -8.14 -40.25
C ALA A 81 16.00 -7.71 -39.03
N PHE A 82 14.93 -6.95 -39.25
CA PHE A 82 14.11 -6.36 -38.20
C PHE A 82 12.63 -6.73 -38.37
N PRO A 83 12.17 -7.82 -37.72
CA PRO A 83 10.82 -8.33 -37.91
C PRO A 83 9.74 -7.52 -37.17
N ASP A 84 10.06 -6.43 -36.48
CA ASP A 84 9.06 -5.62 -35.78
C ASP A 84 8.19 -4.78 -36.74
N ALA A 85 6.91 -4.62 -36.42
CA ALA A 85 5.95 -3.92 -37.26
C ALA A 85 6.35 -2.46 -37.55
N TYR A 86 6.97 -1.80 -36.57
CA TYR A 86 7.38 -0.40 -36.69
C TYR A 86 8.48 -0.22 -37.74
N THR A 87 9.58 -0.97 -37.63
CA THR A 87 10.71 -0.91 -38.58
C THR A 87 10.26 -1.31 -39.98
N ARG A 88 9.43 -2.34 -40.12
CA ARG A 88 8.90 -2.75 -41.43
C ARG A 88 8.04 -1.67 -42.08
N LEU A 89 7.11 -1.04 -41.34
CA LEU A 89 6.29 0.04 -41.87
C LEU A 89 7.13 1.28 -42.20
N GLN A 90 8.21 1.54 -41.45
CA GLN A 90 9.16 2.60 -41.75
C GLN A 90 9.92 2.33 -43.05
N GLU A 91 10.47 1.12 -43.22
CA GLU A 91 11.18 0.72 -44.44
C GLU A 91 10.25 0.69 -45.65
N PHE A 92 9.03 0.18 -45.48
CA PHE A 92 8.00 0.20 -46.50
C PHE A 92 7.66 1.63 -46.93
N LYS A 93 7.49 2.54 -45.97
CA LYS A 93 7.25 3.96 -46.25
C LYS A 93 8.42 4.60 -46.99
N LEU A 94 9.67 4.32 -46.60
CA LEU A 94 10.88 4.82 -47.27
C LEU A 94 11.00 4.28 -48.71
N LEU A 95 10.76 2.98 -48.88
CA LEU A 95 10.75 2.31 -50.18
C LEU A 95 9.72 2.96 -51.12
N VAL A 96 8.52 3.23 -50.62
CA VAL A 96 7.44 3.80 -51.42
C VAL A 96 7.65 5.31 -51.67
N ALA A 97 8.25 6.05 -50.74
CA ALA A 97 8.50 7.48 -50.88
C ALA A 97 9.49 7.84 -52.01
N LYS A 98 10.47 6.97 -52.28
CA LYS A 98 11.51 7.18 -53.31
C LYS A 98 11.03 6.92 -54.75
N GLY A 99 9.79 6.48 -54.95
CA GLY A 99 9.30 6.00 -56.24
C GLY A 99 8.27 6.89 -56.92
N GLU A 100 8.25 6.81 -58.25
CA GLU A 100 7.17 7.34 -59.09
C GLU A 100 5.93 6.47 -59.01
N TRP A 101 4.76 7.03 -59.36
CA TRP A 101 3.45 6.37 -59.24
C TRP A 101 2.75 6.16 -60.58
N GLU A 102 3.43 6.47 -61.67
CA GLU A 102 2.92 6.28 -63.02
C GLU A 102 2.83 4.80 -63.39
N HIS A 103 1.98 4.49 -64.37
CA HIS A 103 1.88 3.13 -64.89
C HIS A 103 3.26 2.64 -65.36
N GLY A 104 3.67 1.46 -64.88
CA GLY A 104 4.97 0.88 -65.20
C GLY A 104 6.11 1.24 -64.22
N SER A 105 5.85 2.08 -63.22
CA SER A 105 6.78 2.34 -62.12
C SER A 105 6.85 1.15 -61.14
N PHE A 106 7.88 1.15 -60.27
CA PHE A 106 8.00 0.12 -59.24
C PHE A 106 6.84 0.20 -58.23
N ASN A 107 6.47 1.41 -57.77
CA ASN A 107 5.41 1.55 -56.78
C ASN A 107 4.06 1.10 -57.34
N TYR A 108 3.80 1.35 -58.63
CA TYR A 108 2.62 0.83 -59.31
C TYR A 108 2.56 -0.69 -59.24
N TYR A 109 3.63 -1.38 -59.64
CA TYR A 109 3.68 -2.84 -59.58
C TYR A 109 3.63 -3.38 -58.15
N LEU A 110 4.29 -2.71 -57.19
CA LEU A 110 4.26 -3.08 -55.79
C LEU A 110 2.84 -3.06 -55.24
N PHE A 111 2.10 -1.97 -55.47
CA PHE A 111 0.72 -1.86 -55.00
C PHE A 111 -0.23 -2.80 -55.74
N ASP A 112 -0.03 -3.04 -57.03
CA ASP A 112 -0.82 -4.03 -57.79
C ASP A 112 -0.62 -5.46 -57.23
N GLU A 113 0.61 -5.87 -56.95
CA GLU A 113 0.89 -7.18 -56.32
C GLU A 113 0.37 -7.26 -54.88
N LEU A 114 0.52 -6.17 -54.11
CA LEU A 114 -0.03 -6.08 -52.76
C LEU A 114 -1.55 -6.24 -52.75
N ILE A 115 -2.26 -5.58 -53.68
CA ILE A 115 -3.71 -5.69 -53.79
C ILE A 115 -4.13 -7.14 -54.07
N LYS A 116 -3.44 -7.81 -55.01
CA LYS A 116 -3.70 -9.22 -55.36
C LYS A 116 -3.40 -10.17 -54.21
N SER A 117 -2.48 -9.81 -53.31
CA SER A 117 -2.13 -10.62 -52.15
C SER A 117 -3.21 -10.65 -51.07
N VAL A 118 -4.21 -9.76 -51.12
CA VAL A 118 -5.29 -9.69 -50.11
C VAL A 118 -6.44 -10.63 -50.49
N PRO A 119 -6.72 -11.69 -49.72
CA PRO A 119 -7.80 -12.62 -50.04
C PRO A 119 -9.18 -12.01 -49.79
N GLY A 120 -10.17 -12.44 -50.58
CA GLY A 120 -11.59 -12.11 -50.36
C GLY A 120 -12.11 -10.88 -51.13
N TYR A 121 -11.32 -10.32 -52.04
CA TYR A 121 -11.72 -9.21 -52.92
C TYR A 121 -11.67 -9.61 -54.40
N LYS A 122 -12.48 -8.93 -55.22
CA LYS A 122 -12.45 -9.11 -56.69
C LYS A 122 -11.17 -8.51 -57.28
N PHE A 123 -10.69 -9.10 -58.37
CA PHE A 123 -9.61 -8.51 -59.16
C PHE A 123 -10.07 -7.18 -59.76
N LEU A 124 -9.16 -6.21 -59.77
CA LEU A 124 -9.42 -4.91 -60.35
C LEU A 124 -9.36 -4.98 -61.88
N GLU A 125 -10.31 -4.33 -62.54
CA GLU A 125 -10.27 -4.12 -63.99
C GLU A 125 -9.12 -3.16 -64.35
N SER A 126 -8.47 -3.39 -65.50
CA SER A 126 -7.23 -2.69 -65.88
C SER A 126 -7.33 -1.16 -65.85
N GLU A 127 -8.52 -0.61 -66.12
CA GLU A 127 -8.77 0.84 -66.13
C GLU A 127 -8.91 1.43 -64.71
N LEU A 128 -9.30 0.61 -63.73
CA LEU A 128 -9.56 1.02 -62.34
C LEU A 128 -8.35 0.85 -61.43
N VAL A 129 -7.32 0.09 -61.84
CA VAL A 129 -6.11 -0.18 -61.04
C VAL A 129 -5.41 1.12 -60.63
N GLN A 130 -5.10 2.00 -61.60
CA GLN A 130 -4.32 3.21 -61.33
C GLN A 130 -5.02 4.19 -60.36
N PRO A 131 -6.31 4.56 -60.57
CA PRO A 131 -7.03 5.40 -59.61
C PRO A 131 -7.10 4.80 -58.19
N ILE A 132 -7.26 3.49 -58.08
CA ILE A 132 -7.37 2.81 -56.78
C ILE A 132 -6.01 2.79 -56.07
N ILE A 133 -4.91 2.53 -56.77
CA ILE A 133 -3.55 2.58 -56.21
C ILE A 133 -3.26 3.96 -55.62
N LEU A 134 -3.61 5.04 -56.33
CA LEU A 134 -3.39 6.40 -55.84
C LEU A 134 -4.18 6.69 -54.56
N LYS A 135 -5.45 6.27 -54.49
CA LYS A 135 -6.25 6.41 -53.26
C LYS A 135 -5.73 5.54 -52.11
N LEU A 136 -5.25 4.33 -52.41
CA LEU A 136 -4.66 3.43 -51.40
C LEU A 136 -3.35 3.97 -50.86
N ARG A 137 -2.51 4.57 -51.70
CA ARG A 137 -1.28 5.25 -51.26
C ARG A 137 -1.56 6.26 -50.15
N GLU A 138 -2.54 7.15 -50.38
CA GLU A 138 -2.87 8.19 -49.40
C GLU A 138 -3.37 7.57 -48.09
N LYS A 139 -4.32 6.63 -48.18
CA LYS A 139 -4.89 5.97 -46.99
C LYS A 139 -3.86 5.18 -46.19
N ILE A 140 -3.01 4.40 -46.86
CA ILE A 140 -1.94 3.63 -46.20
C ILE A 140 -0.90 4.58 -45.62
N GLY A 141 -0.50 5.63 -46.34
CA GLY A 141 0.45 6.63 -45.85
C GLY A 141 -0.03 7.30 -44.56
N THR A 142 -1.31 7.70 -44.51
CA THR A 142 -1.93 8.26 -43.31
C THR A 142 -1.94 7.27 -42.15
N ARG A 143 -2.42 6.04 -42.37
CA ARG A 143 -2.47 5.02 -41.31
C ARG A 143 -1.09 4.62 -40.80
N ILE A 144 -0.08 4.57 -41.67
CA ILE A 144 1.31 4.33 -41.25
C ILE A 144 1.78 5.45 -40.32
N ASN A 145 1.49 6.72 -40.64
CA ASN A 145 1.86 7.84 -39.77
C ASN A 145 1.15 7.79 -38.41
N GLU A 146 -0.14 7.46 -38.41
CA GLU A 146 -0.93 7.27 -37.20
C GLU A 146 -0.34 6.16 -36.33
N PHE A 147 -0.03 5.00 -36.92
CA PHE A 147 0.60 3.88 -36.23
C PHE A 147 1.94 4.29 -35.60
N MET A 148 2.83 4.93 -36.37
CA MET A 148 4.13 5.40 -35.84
C MET A 148 3.97 6.40 -34.69
N SER A 149 3.00 7.31 -34.80
CA SER A 149 2.71 8.31 -33.75
C SER A 149 2.22 7.64 -32.46
N GLN A 150 1.26 6.71 -32.59
CA GLN A 150 0.75 5.92 -31.46
C GLN A 150 1.84 5.07 -30.81
N TYR A 151 2.71 4.46 -31.61
CA TYR A 151 3.84 3.69 -31.13
C TYR A 151 4.79 4.55 -30.28
N HIS A 152 5.19 5.73 -30.78
CA HIS A 152 6.04 6.65 -30.01
C HIS A 152 5.38 7.14 -28.72
N ALA A 153 4.09 7.46 -28.76
CA ALA A 153 3.36 7.87 -27.56
C ALA A 153 3.33 6.74 -26.52
N THR A 154 3.11 5.51 -26.96
CA THR A 154 3.10 4.32 -26.10
C THR A 154 4.48 4.04 -25.51
N GLN A 155 5.56 4.16 -26.29
CA GLN A 155 6.92 3.98 -25.77
C GLN A 155 7.27 5.01 -24.69
N LYS A 156 6.93 6.28 -24.89
CA LYS A 156 7.12 7.32 -23.86
C LYS A 156 6.35 7.01 -22.57
N LEU A 157 5.13 6.51 -22.69
CA LEU A 157 4.32 6.11 -21.53
C LEU A 157 4.97 4.93 -20.80
N ILE A 158 5.42 3.91 -21.52
CA ILE A 158 6.11 2.74 -20.94
C ILE A 158 7.41 3.17 -20.24
N GLU A 159 8.19 4.07 -20.85
CA GLU A 159 9.41 4.61 -20.25
C GLU A 159 9.12 5.39 -18.97
N ALA A 160 8.11 6.27 -18.98
CA ALA A 160 7.69 7.02 -17.80
C ALA A 160 7.26 6.10 -16.65
N GLN A 161 6.45 5.08 -16.94
CA GLN A 161 6.05 4.08 -15.94
C GLN A 161 7.25 3.30 -15.38
N LYS A 162 8.20 2.89 -16.24
CA LYS A 162 9.42 2.21 -15.79
C LYS A 162 10.28 3.10 -14.89
N GLN A 163 10.37 4.39 -15.19
CA GLN A 163 11.08 5.35 -14.35
C GLN A 163 10.38 5.53 -13.00
N GLU A 164 9.06 5.69 -12.99
CA GLU A 164 8.26 5.79 -11.77
C GLU A 164 8.43 4.54 -10.89
N LEU A 165 8.32 3.34 -11.47
CA LEU A 165 8.55 2.08 -10.74
C LEU A 165 9.96 2.00 -10.17
N LYS A 166 10.97 2.46 -10.91
CA LYS A 166 12.36 2.47 -10.43
C LYS A 166 12.55 3.46 -9.28
N ILE A 167 11.93 4.64 -9.35
CA ILE A 167 11.96 5.64 -8.27
C ILE A 167 11.29 5.08 -7.02
N THR A 168 10.10 4.48 -7.16
CA THR A 168 9.35 3.84 -6.06
C THR A 168 10.11 2.67 -5.46
N GLN A 169 10.78 1.86 -6.28
CA GLN A 169 11.62 0.77 -5.78
C GLN A 169 12.84 1.30 -5.02
N GLN A 170 13.48 2.35 -5.53
CA GLN A 170 14.64 2.97 -4.87
C GLN A 170 14.26 3.66 -3.56
N SER A 171 13.11 4.34 -3.50
CA SER A 171 12.62 4.95 -2.26
C SER A 171 12.28 3.88 -1.23
N ALA A 172 11.55 2.83 -1.62
CA ALA A 172 11.27 1.69 -0.74
C ALA A 172 12.54 0.99 -0.25
N GLN A 173 13.56 0.87 -1.10
CA GLN A 173 14.84 0.28 -0.73
C GLN A 173 15.59 1.14 0.29
N LYS A 174 15.66 2.46 0.07
CA LYS A 174 16.26 3.41 1.03
C LYS A 174 15.56 3.35 2.39
N PHE A 175 14.24 3.21 2.39
CA PHE A 175 13.46 3.13 3.63
C PHE A 175 13.82 1.88 4.45
N VAL A 176 13.97 0.72 3.81
CA VAL A 176 14.43 -0.51 4.48
C VAL A 176 15.89 -0.40 4.93
N ASP A 177 16.75 0.25 4.15
CA ASP A 177 18.17 0.37 4.49
C ASP A 177 18.38 1.29 5.71
N ASN A 178 17.49 2.25 5.95
CA ASN A 178 17.47 3.13 7.14
C ASN A 178 17.00 2.44 8.43
N VAL A 179 16.71 1.14 8.40
CA VAL A 179 16.34 0.36 9.58
C VAL A 179 17.54 -0.37 10.16
N LEU A 180 17.74 -0.26 11.46
CA LEU A 180 18.76 -0.98 12.21
C LEU A 180 18.08 -1.90 13.24
N ILE A 181 18.60 -3.12 13.38
CA ILE A 181 18.07 -4.13 14.29
C ILE A 181 19.22 -4.60 15.17
N ALA A 182 19.07 -4.44 16.49
CA ALA A 182 20.02 -4.91 17.48
C ALA A 182 19.48 -6.14 18.24
N ASN A 183 20.39 -7.00 18.70
CA ASN A 183 20.07 -8.21 19.47
C ASN A 183 19.69 -7.94 20.93
N ASN A 184 19.92 -6.73 21.41
CA ASN A 184 19.67 -6.35 22.79
C ASN A 184 19.10 -4.92 22.85
N LEU A 185 18.39 -4.63 23.95
CA LEU A 185 17.69 -3.36 24.10
C LEU A 185 18.65 -2.18 24.32
N GLU A 186 19.76 -2.40 25.03
CA GLU A 186 20.70 -1.36 25.40
C GLU A 186 21.44 -0.84 24.16
N SER A 187 21.94 -1.73 23.31
CA SER A 187 22.52 -1.44 22.00
C SER A 187 21.53 -0.71 21.09
N ALA A 188 20.26 -1.12 21.08
CA ALA A 188 19.23 -0.40 20.32
C ALA A 188 19.04 1.04 20.82
N LYS A 189 19.10 1.27 22.15
CA LYS A 189 19.02 2.61 22.75
C LYS A 189 20.26 3.45 22.43
N THR A 190 21.45 2.91 22.66
CA THR A 190 22.72 3.60 22.36
C THR A 190 22.80 3.97 20.88
N SER A 191 22.42 3.05 19.98
CA SER A 191 22.39 3.32 18.54
C SER A 191 21.35 4.38 18.16
N ALA A 192 20.22 4.47 18.86
CA ALA A 192 19.23 5.52 18.66
C ALA A 192 19.72 6.91 19.09
N GLU A 193 20.51 6.97 20.16
CA GLU A 193 21.13 8.21 20.63
C GLU A 193 22.20 8.71 19.66
N GLU A 194 23.03 7.81 19.14
CA GLU A 194 24.10 8.10 18.18
C GLU A 194 23.55 8.43 16.78
N ASN A 195 22.53 7.70 16.33
CA ASN A 195 22.03 7.74 14.95
C ASN A 195 20.55 8.12 14.87
N LYS A 196 20.26 9.40 15.10
CA LYS A 196 18.88 9.95 15.11
C LYS A 196 18.10 9.82 13.79
N ASN A 197 18.80 9.54 12.69
CA ASN A 197 18.19 9.42 11.35
C ASN A 197 17.74 7.98 11.01
N TYR A 198 18.06 7.00 11.85
CA TYR A 198 17.76 5.59 11.60
C TYR A 198 16.61 5.11 12.49
N ILE A 199 15.80 4.18 11.97
CA ILE A 199 14.75 3.53 12.75
C ILE A 199 15.36 2.34 13.46
N GLN A 200 15.30 2.35 14.79
CA GLN A 200 15.99 1.38 15.64
C GLN A 200 15.02 0.38 16.23
N PHE A 201 15.31 -0.90 16.02
CA PHE A 201 14.58 -2.01 16.64
C PHE A 201 15.49 -2.84 17.53
N GLY A 202 14.98 -3.26 18.68
CA GLY A 202 15.59 -4.28 19.53
C GLY A 202 14.81 -5.59 19.38
N LEU A 203 15.46 -6.64 18.90
CA LEU A 203 14.87 -7.98 18.80
C LEU A 203 15.55 -8.91 19.80
N ILE A 204 14.79 -9.38 20.79
CA ILE A 204 15.34 -10.12 21.92
C ILE A 204 14.68 -11.49 22.02
N SER A 205 15.47 -12.55 22.11
CA SER A 205 15.00 -13.89 22.46
C SER A 205 15.28 -14.17 23.94
N LYS A 206 14.23 -14.39 24.72
CA LYS A 206 14.34 -14.90 26.10
C LYS A 206 13.49 -16.15 26.24
N ASN A 207 14.09 -17.25 26.68
CA ASN A 207 13.42 -18.55 26.86
C ASN A 207 12.70 -19.04 25.58
N ASN A 208 13.34 -18.89 24.41
CA ASN A 208 12.75 -19.16 23.08
C ASN A 208 11.50 -18.31 22.73
N VAL A 209 11.20 -17.27 23.51
CA VAL A 209 10.16 -16.30 23.18
C VAL A 209 10.81 -15.04 22.65
N TRP A 210 10.52 -14.73 21.38
CA TRP A 210 10.93 -13.49 20.75
C TRP A 210 10.08 -12.32 21.24
N LYS A 211 10.73 -11.17 21.41
CA LYS A 211 10.08 -9.89 21.69
C LYS A 211 10.70 -8.82 20.80
N LEU A 212 9.84 -8.05 20.13
CA LEU A 212 10.24 -6.92 19.31
C LEU A 212 10.01 -5.62 20.09
N PHE A 213 11.02 -4.77 20.10
CA PHE A 213 10.97 -3.44 20.68
C PHE A 213 11.33 -2.42 19.61
N TRP A 214 10.63 -1.29 19.60
CA TRP A 214 10.97 -0.13 18.79
C TRP A 214 11.44 0.99 19.70
N VAL A 215 12.55 1.63 19.34
CA VAL A 215 13.08 2.80 20.02
C VAL A 215 12.74 4.03 19.18
N ASP A 216 12.00 4.98 19.77
CA ASP A 216 11.67 6.23 19.08
C ASP A 216 12.84 7.22 19.07
N ALA A 217 12.68 8.31 18.32
CA ALA A 217 13.66 9.40 18.24
C ALA A 217 13.92 10.11 19.58
N THR A 218 13.08 9.88 20.59
CA THR A 218 13.24 10.40 21.96
C THR A 218 13.93 9.40 22.90
N GLY A 219 14.30 8.22 22.41
CA GLY A 219 14.93 7.14 23.18
C GLY A 219 13.94 6.27 23.97
N LYS A 220 12.63 6.48 23.81
CA LYS A 220 11.61 5.67 24.49
C LYS A 220 11.40 4.35 23.76
N VAL A 221 11.13 3.32 24.55
CA VAL A 221 10.99 1.95 24.09
C VAL A 221 9.52 1.53 24.09
N TYR A 222 9.05 1.04 22.95
CA TYR A 222 7.72 0.47 22.80
C TYR A 222 7.83 -1.02 22.48
N ALA A 223 7.11 -1.85 23.23
CA ALA A 223 6.97 -3.27 22.89
C ALA A 223 5.98 -3.42 21.74
N LEU A 224 6.41 -4.08 20.67
CA LEU A 224 5.59 -4.34 19.48
C LEU A 224 5.11 -5.78 19.47
N GLU A 225 3.93 -5.98 18.88
CA GLU A 225 3.40 -7.32 18.61
C GLU A 225 4.15 -7.93 17.41
N LEU A 226 4.55 -9.20 17.54
CA LEU A 226 5.19 -9.92 16.46
C LEU A 226 4.13 -10.39 15.47
N GLY A 227 4.25 -9.97 14.21
CA GLY A 227 3.43 -10.53 13.13
C GLY A 227 3.73 -12.01 12.89
N GLU A 228 2.76 -12.74 12.33
CA GLU A 228 2.89 -14.18 12.03
C GLU A 228 4.06 -14.47 11.09
N GLU A 229 4.23 -13.65 10.05
CA GLU A 229 5.35 -13.76 9.09
C GLU A 229 6.70 -13.49 9.76
N LEU A 230 6.76 -12.55 10.71
CA LEU A 230 7.97 -12.27 11.47
C LEU A 230 8.35 -13.46 12.35
N MET A 231 7.38 -14.06 13.06
CA MET A 231 7.63 -15.28 13.82
C MET A 231 8.08 -16.44 12.94
N LYS A 232 7.45 -16.62 11.78
CA LYS A 232 7.83 -17.66 10.81
C LYS A 232 9.27 -17.51 10.35
N ILE A 233 9.70 -16.29 9.99
CA ILE A 233 11.09 -16.01 9.60
C ILE A 233 12.06 -16.36 10.74
N LEU A 234 11.73 -16.01 11.99
CA LEU A 234 12.59 -16.27 13.15
C LEU A 234 12.68 -17.76 13.49
N ILE A 235 11.58 -18.50 13.39
CA ILE A 235 11.50 -19.94 13.71
C ILE A 235 12.15 -20.79 12.60
N GLU A 236 11.76 -20.58 11.33
CA GLU A 236 12.22 -21.40 10.19
C GLU A 236 13.74 -21.39 10.04
N HIS A 237 14.39 -20.30 10.46
CA HIS A 237 15.82 -20.08 10.24
C HIS A 237 16.66 -20.31 11.50
N ASN A 238 16.03 -20.74 12.61
CA ASN A 238 16.69 -20.96 13.91
C ASN A 238 17.65 -19.81 14.27
N VAL A 239 17.20 -18.58 14.04
CA VAL A 239 18.01 -17.39 14.30
C VAL A 239 18.32 -17.38 15.78
N LYS A 240 19.59 -17.38 16.17
CA LYS A 240 19.99 -17.15 17.56
C LYS A 240 20.44 -15.70 17.77
N GLU A 241 21.03 -15.12 16.74
CA GLU A 241 21.53 -13.75 16.71
C GLU A 241 21.24 -13.14 15.32
N VAL A 242 20.76 -11.89 15.29
CA VAL A 242 20.41 -11.13 14.08
C VAL A 242 21.62 -10.88 13.18
N GLU A 243 22.83 -10.88 13.75
CA GLU A 243 24.10 -10.63 13.05
C GLU A 243 24.46 -11.77 12.09
N ASN A 244 23.96 -12.99 12.33
CA ASN A 244 24.24 -14.17 11.51
C ASN A 244 23.26 -14.35 10.34
N ILE A 245 22.37 -13.38 10.10
CA ILE A 245 21.35 -13.45 9.04
C ILE A 245 21.92 -12.96 7.71
N SER A 246 21.65 -13.68 6.62
CA SER A 246 22.04 -13.24 5.27
C SER A 246 21.40 -11.89 4.88
N SER A 247 22.10 -11.09 4.08
CA SER A 247 21.65 -9.73 3.70
C SER A 247 20.25 -9.68 3.10
N LEU A 248 19.87 -10.67 2.28
CA LEU A 248 18.52 -10.78 1.70
C LEU A 248 17.45 -11.02 2.78
N ARG A 249 17.74 -11.87 3.77
CA ARG A 249 16.81 -12.20 4.85
C ARG A 249 16.70 -11.05 5.84
N LEU A 250 17.81 -10.34 6.09
CA LEU A 250 17.81 -9.14 6.93
C LEU A 250 16.89 -8.06 6.34
N LYS A 251 16.88 -7.86 5.01
CA LYS A 251 15.93 -6.95 4.35
C LYS A 251 14.47 -7.35 4.58
N ARG A 252 14.16 -8.65 4.47
CA ARG A 252 12.80 -9.16 4.75
C ARG A 252 12.41 -8.95 6.21
N LEU A 253 13.34 -9.21 7.13
CA LEU A 253 13.14 -8.98 8.57
C LEU A 253 12.85 -7.50 8.88
N LYS A 254 13.69 -6.59 8.36
CA LYS A 254 13.51 -5.13 8.49
C LYS A 254 12.14 -4.67 7.98
N LYS A 255 11.67 -5.21 6.85
CA LYS A 255 10.34 -4.91 6.31
C LYS A 255 9.21 -5.34 7.24
N GLU A 256 9.30 -6.53 7.84
CA GLU A 256 8.29 -7.00 8.79
C GLU A 256 8.32 -6.22 10.11
N CYS A 257 9.49 -5.79 10.59
CA CYS A 257 9.59 -4.88 11.74
C CYS A 257 8.92 -3.52 11.47
N LEU A 258 9.09 -2.98 10.26
CA LEU A 258 8.42 -1.74 9.85
C LEU A 258 6.90 -1.89 9.83
N LYS A 259 6.38 -2.99 9.28
CA LYS A 259 4.93 -3.28 9.33
C LYS A 259 4.41 -3.37 10.76
N ALA A 260 5.15 -4.02 11.66
CA ALA A 260 4.77 -4.10 13.06
C ALA A 260 4.70 -2.71 13.72
N ARG A 261 5.64 -1.82 13.39
CA ARG A 261 5.61 -0.41 13.82
C ARG A 261 4.42 0.35 13.24
N GLU A 262 4.15 0.21 11.94
CA GLU A 262 3.02 0.87 11.27
C GLU A 262 1.69 0.44 11.86
N SER A 263 1.47 -0.87 12.00
CA SER A 263 0.28 -1.44 12.63
C SER A 263 0.10 -0.97 14.08
N PHE A 264 1.20 -0.79 14.82
CA PHE A 264 1.15 -0.20 16.15
C PHE A 264 0.73 1.27 16.12
N LEU A 265 1.26 2.07 15.19
CA LEU A 265 0.94 3.49 15.04
C LEU A 265 -0.46 3.73 14.45
N GLU A 266 -1.03 2.78 13.71
CA GLU A 266 -2.41 2.84 13.23
C GLU A 266 -3.43 2.94 14.38
N ARG A 267 -3.10 2.40 15.56
CA ARG A 267 -3.92 2.53 16.77
C ARG A 267 -4.08 4.00 17.21
N THR A 268 -3.13 4.86 16.83
CA THR A 268 -3.20 6.30 17.04
C THR A 268 -3.95 6.96 15.88
N GLN A 269 -5.21 7.31 16.12
CA GLN A 269 -6.00 8.09 15.18
C GLN A 269 -5.54 9.54 15.20
N LEU A 270 -5.17 10.06 14.03
CA LEU A 270 -4.75 11.44 13.83
C LEU A 270 -5.45 11.98 12.60
N ILE A 271 -6.07 13.14 12.74
CA ILE A 271 -6.70 13.89 11.65
C ILE A 271 -6.01 15.25 11.56
N ILE A 272 -5.59 15.62 10.36
CA ILE A 272 -4.88 16.87 10.08
C ILE A 272 -5.79 17.74 9.23
N ASN A 273 -6.09 18.96 9.69
CA ASN A 273 -6.93 19.95 8.99
C ASN A 273 -8.22 19.34 8.40
N PRO A 274 -9.14 18.85 9.24
CA PRO A 274 -10.38 18.24 8.78
C PRO A 274 -11.25 19.24 8.01
N LEU A 275 -11.67 18.86 6.80
CA LEU A 275 -12.51 19.66 5.91
C LEU A 275 -13.83 18.93 5.63
N ASP A 276 -14.92 19.69 5.52
CA ASP A 276 -16.20 19.20 5.02
C ASP A 276 -16.08 18.91 3.51
N PRO A 277 -16.34 17.66 3.06
CA PRO A 277 -16.23 17.29 1.64
C PRO A 277 -17.18 18.06 0.72
N LYS A 278 -18.26 18.66 1.24
CA LYS A 278 -19.24 19.38 0.41
C LYS A 278 -18.90 20.85 0.23
N ASN A 279 -18.40 21.50 1.29
CA ASN A 279 -18.22 22.95 1.32
C ASN A 279 -16.76 23.40 1.41
N ASN A 280 -15.80 22.46 1.59
CA ASN A 280 -14.39 22.74 1.87
C ASN A 280 -14.18 23.70 3.07
N ILE A 281 -15.08 23.66 4.05
CA ILE A 281 -15.00 24.43 5.29
C ILE A 281 -14.35 23.54 6.36
N ASN A 282 -13.51 24.12 7.22
CA ASN A 282 -12.91 23.40 8.34
C ASN A 282 -13.99 22.89 9.30
N LEU A 283 -14.03 21.58 9.54
CA LEU A 283 -14.98 20.98 10.48
C LEU A 283 -14.62 21.38 11.91
N THR A 284 -15.62 21.69 12.72
CA THR A 284 -15.50 21.92 14.17
C THR A 284 -15.29 20.61 14.92
N ASN A 285 -14.86 20.66 16.18
CA ASN A 285 -14.66 19.43 16.95
C ASN A 285 -16.00 18.75 17.24
N GLU A 286 -17.05 19.54 17.45
CA GLU A 286 -18.42 19.13 17.69
C GLU A 286 -18.98 18.32 16.51
N GLU A 287 -18.75 18.79 15.28
CA GLU A 287 -19.15 18.07 14.06
C GLU A 287 -18.40 16.74 13.89
N LEU A 288 -17.10 16.71 14.22
CA LEU A 288 -16.31 15.47 14.19
C LEU A 288 -16.84 14.44 15.21
N ILE A 289 -17.19 14.90 16.41
CA ILE A 289 -17.80 14.07 17.45
C ILE A 289 -19.17 13.55 16.99
N GLN A 290 -20.01 14.40 16.39
CA GLN A 290 -21.31 13.99 15.84
C GLN A 290 -21.17 12.95 14.72
N ASN A 291 -20.10 13.02 13.93
CA ASN A 291 -19.74 12.03 12.92
C ASN A 291 -19.17 10.71 13.51
N GLY A 292 -19.14 10.58 14.85
CA GLY A 292 -18.73 9.37 15.54
C GLY A 292 -17.22 9.26 15.80
N LEU A 293 -16.46 10.35 15.65
CA LEU A 293 -15.03 10.34 15.93
C LEU A 293 -14.80 10.27 17.45
N ALA A 294 -14.07 9.24 17.89
CA ALA A 294 -13.72 9.04 19.29
C ALA A 294 -12.27 8.54 19.42
N ALA A 295 -11.57 8.97 20.47
CA ALA A 295 -10.16 8.63 20.72
C ALA A 295 -9.20 9.02 19.58
N ALA A 296 -9.30 10.28 19.11
CA ALA A 296 -8.50 10.80 18.01
C ALA A 296 -7.84 12.14 18.34
N PHE A 297 -6.62 12.32 17.82
CA PHE A 297 -5.93 13.61 17.82
C PHE A 297 -6.36 14.41 16.58
N VAL A 298 -6.65 15.69 16.78
CA VAL A 298 -6.99 16.63 15.72
C VAL A 298 -5.94 17.73 15.72
N LEU A 299 -5.11 17.77 14.68
CA LEU A 299 -4.13 18.82 14.44
C LEU A 299 -4.72 19.82 13.44
N ARG A 300 -4.78 21.10 13.81
CA ARG A 300 -5.24 22.17 12.93
C ARG A 300 -4.15 23.22 12.78
N GLY A 301 -4.09 23.85 11.61
CA GLY A 301 -3.22 25.00 11.36
C GLY A 301 -2.09 24.74 10.37
N LYS A 302 -1.10 25.63 10.40
CA LYS A 302 0.05 25.71 9.49
C LYS A 302 1.34 25.86 10.31
N PRO A 303 2.53 25.71 9.70
CA PRO A 303 3.80 25.95 10.40
C PRO A 303 3.78 27.28 11.16
N ASN A 304 4.25 27.25 12.42
CA ASN A 304 4.22 28.34 13.40
C ASN A 304 2.86 28.68 14.04
N ASP A 305 1.76 28.05 13.62
CA ASP A 305 0.41 28.27 14.17
C ASP A 305 -0.39 26.95 14.18
N PHE A 306 0.13 25.96 14.90
CA PHE A 306 -0.55 24.68 15.09
C PHE A 306 -1.36 24.67 16.38
N SER A 307 -2.57 24.12 16.32
CA SER A 307 -3.39 23.79 17.49
C SER A 307 -3.67 22.29 17.50
N LEU A 308 -3.44 21.65 18.64
CA LEU A 308 -3.63 20.22 18.83
C LEU A 308 -4.77 19.98 19.81
N TRP A 309 -5.70 19.11 19.44
CA TRP A 309 -6.84 18.72 20.26
C TRP A 309 -6.89 17.20 20.40
N TRP A 310 -7.36 16.72 21.53
CA TRP A 310 -7.66 15.31 21.78
C TRP A 310 -9.16 15.14 21.98
N ILE A 311 -9.79 14.33 21.13
CA ILE A 311 -11.17 13.90 21.31
C ILE A 311 -11.12 12.56 22.04
N ASN A 312 -11.61 12.53 23.28
CA ASN A 312 -11.57 11.32 24.08
C ASN A 312 -12.61 10.27 23.61
N THR A 313 -12.63 9.10 24.26
CA THR A 313 -13.59 8.02 23.94
C THR A 313 -15.04 8.37 24.26
N LEU A 314 -15.25 9.43 25.06
CA LEU A 314 -16.57 9.89 25.50
C LEU A 314 -17.09 11.04 24.63
N GLY A 315 -16.35 11.45 23.60
CA GLY A 315 -16.75 12.53 22.70
C GLY A 315 -16.51 13.93 23.26
N PHE A 316 -15.58 14.11 24.21
CA PHE A 316 -15.14 15.45 24.62
C PHE A 316 -13.84 15.82 23.96
N ALA A 317 -13.81 17.02 23.37
CA ALA A 317 -12.61 17.61 22.81
C ALA A 317 -11.88 18.43 23.87
N GLN A 318 -10.59 18.17 24.04
CA GLN A 318 -9.73 18.94 24.93
C GLN A 318 -8.52 19.51 24.20
N PRO A 319 -8.18 20.79 24.43
CA PRO A 319 -7.00 21.38 23.84
C PRO A 319 -5.74 20.84 24.53
N ILE A 320 -4.73 20.53 23.72
CA ILE A 320 -3.39 20.15 24.20
C ILE A 320 -2.47 21.34 23.96
N THR A 321 -1.97 21.92 25.04
CA THR A 321 -1.00 23.02 24.98
C THR A 321 0.34 22.48 24.48
N LEU A 322 0.74 22.92 23.26
CA LEU A 322 2.00 22.49 22.64
C LEU A 322 3.24 22.94 23.42
N ASP A 323 3.16 24.00 24.23
CA ASP A 323 4.25 24.47 25.09
C ASP A 323 4.68 23.42 26.13
N SER A 324 3.78 22.51 26.50
CA SER A 324 4.12 21.38 27.39
C SER A 324 4.95 20.30 26.70
N TYR A 325 5.12 20.38 25.37
CA TYR A 325 5.80 19.40 24.53
C TYR A 325 6.77 20.08 23.55
N PRO A 326 7.88 20.67 24.04
CA PRO A 326 8.78 21.48 23.21
C PRO A 326 9.42 20.69 22.05
N SER A 327 9.68 19.40 22.22
CA SER A 327 10.20 18.55 21.14
C SER A 327 9.22 18.37 19.99
N LEU A 328 7.92 18.22 20.29
CA LEU A 328 6.85 18.14 19.29
C LEU A 328 6.65 19.49 18.59
N ALA A 329 6.66 20.59 19.34
CA ALA A 329 6.50 21.94 18.78
C ALA A 329 7.66 22.30 17.83
N LEU A 330 8.91 22.03 18.24
CA LEU A 330 10.09 22.23 17.39
C LEU A 330 10.03 21.36 16.14
N TRP A 331 9.64 20.09 16.27
CA TRP A 331 9.52 19.20 15.12
C TRP A 331 8.45 19.69 14.15
N LEU A 332 7.25 20.05 14.63
CA LEU A 332 6.15 20.55 13.80
C LEU A 332 6.54 21.79 12.98
N ASN A 333 7.31 22.71 13.58
CA ASN A 333 7.76 23.93 12.91
C ASN A 333 8.93 23.71 11.94
N ALA A 334 9.70 22.64 12.11
CA ALA A 334 10.83 22.31 11.25
C ALA A 334 10.45 21.56 9.96
N GLN A 335 9.23 21.00 9.88
CA GLN A 335 8.81 20.20 8.73
C GLN A 335 8.21 21.03 7.59
N ASN A 336 8.42 20.57 6.36
CA ASN A 336 7.73 21.10 5.18
C ASN A 336 6.26 20.68 5.20
N TYR A 337 5.36 21.63 4.93
CA TYR A 337 3.91 21.41 4.84
C TYR A 337 3.45 21.46 3.37
N PRO A 338 2.57 20.55 2.89
CA PRO A 338 1.83 19.51 3.62
C PRO A 338 2.70 18.32 4.03
N PHE A 339 2.26 17.60 5.08
CA PHE A 339 3.00 16.45 5.58
C PHE A 339 2.95 15.25 4.62
N GLY A 340 4.10 14.66 4.33
CA GLY A 340 4.20 13.37 3.66
C GLY A 340 3.88 12.19 4.60
N GLU A 341 3.73 10.99 4.04
CA GLU A 341 3.35 9.78 4.80
C GLU A 341 4.32 9.46 5.96
N GLU A 342 5.64 9.57 5.72
CA GLU A 342 6.65 9.33 6.76
C GLU A 342 6.59 10.36 7.89
N GLN A 343 6.32 11.62 7.56
CA GLN A 343 6.16 12.69 8.54
C GLN A 343 4.92 12.44 9.39
N ILE A 344 3.82 11.94 8.81
CA ILE A 344 2.62 11.55 9.57
C ILE A 344 2.96 10.43 10.57
N LEU A 345 3.74 9.42 10.17
CA LEU A 345 4.16 8.35 11.09
C LEU A 345 5.06 8.86 12.22
N GLN A 346 5.97 9.80 11.93
CA GLN A 346 6.79 10.46 12.96
C GLN A 346 5.93 11.32 13.90
N LEU A 347 4.95 12.05 13.37
CA LEU A 347 4.02 12.83 14.17
C LEU A 347 3.22 11.91 15.11
N LYS A 348 2.68 10.79 14.60
CA LYS A 348 1.99 9.79 15.43
C LYS A 348 2.89 9.25 16.54
N ALA A 349 4.18 9.04 16.27
CA ALA A 349 5.15 8.65 17.28
C ALA A 349 5.29 9.72 18.38
N HIS A 350 5.42 11.00 18.02
CA HIS A 350 5.47 12.08 19.00
C HIS A 350 4.17 12.20 19.80
N LEU A 351 3.01 11.92 19.20
CA LEU A 351 1.72 11.96 19.89
C LEU A 351 1.57 10.87 20.95
N LEU A 352 2.29 9.74 20.86
CA LEU A 352 2.31 8.73 21.93
C LEU A 352 2.89 9.28 23.25
N ASN A 353 3.69 10.34 23.17
CA ASN A 353 4.29 11.00 24.32
C ASN A 353 3.38 12.06 24.95
N VAL A 354 2.27 12.38 24.30
CA VAL A 354 1.32 13.37 24.79
C VAL A 354 0.47 12.74 25.88
N ASN A 355 0.47 13.38 27.05
CA ASN A 355 -0.31 12.92 28.18
C ASN A 355 -1.80 13.25 27.99
N THR A 356 -2.57 12.24 27.61
CA THR A 356 -4.03 12.32 27.50
C THR A 356 -4.75 11.96 28.81
N SER A 357 -4.05 11.54 29.88
CA SER A 357 -4.68 11.10 31.14
C SER A 357 -5.41 12.24 31.87
N LYS A 358 -4.95 13.48 31.73
CA LYS A 358 -5.65 14.67 32.26
C LYS A 358 -7.02 14.91 31.60
N SER A 359 -7.31 14.21 30.49
CA SER A 359 -8.56 14.36 29.75
C SER A 359 -9.73 13.51 30.22
N ILE A 360 -9.49 12.62 31.18
CA ILE A 360 -10.54 11.91 31.90
C ILE A 360 -10.52 12.49 33.31
N GLY A 361 -11.21 13.62 33.50
CA GLY A 361 -11.43 14.13 34.85
C GLY A 361 -12.15 13.06 35.65
N MET A 362 -11.52 12.51 36.69
CA MET A 362 -12.12 11.43 37.50
C MET A 362 -13.48 11.85 38.09
N GLY A 363 -13.72 13.16 38.28
CA GLY A 363 -15.01 13.74 38.65
C GLY A 363 -16.07 13.62 37.56
N GLU A 364 -15.73 13.89 36.30
CA GLU A 364 -16.64 13.77 35.15
C GLU A 364 -16.91 12.30 34.79
N PHE A 365 -15.87 11.46 34.80
CA PHE A 365 -16.04 10.02 34.64
C PHE A 365 -16.94 9.43 35.72
N LYS A 366 -16.76 9.84 36.99
CA LYS A 366 -17.62 9.42 38.09
C LYS A 366 -19.04 9.96 37.91
N ALA A 367 -19.22 11.21 37.49
CA ALA A 367 -20.53 11.79 37.22
C ALA A 367 -21.27 11.05 36.09
N GLN A 368 -20.58 10.71 35.00
CA GLN A 368 -21.15 9.96 33.87
C GLN A 368 -21.40 8.48 34.20
N LEU A 369 -20.50 7.83 34.95
CA LEU A 369 -20.75 6.47 35.45
C LEU A 369 -21.98 6.48 36.35
N GLN A 370 -22.12 7.49 37.20
CA GLN A 370 -23.26 7.67 38.07
C GLN A 370 -24.54 7.98 37.28
N GLU A 371 -24.46 8.77 36.21
CA GLU A 371 -25.56 9.04 35.29
C GLU A 371 -26.00 7.78 34.52
N CYS A 372 -25.05 7.00 33.96
CA CYS A 372 -25.32 5.74 33.30
C CYS A 372 -25.93 4.70 34.24
N LEU A 373 -25.45 4.63 35.49
CA LEU A 373 -26.03 3.78 36.52
C LEU A 373 -27.45 4.23 36.87
N VAL A 374 -27.71 5.54 37.01
CA VAL A 374 -29.04 6.09 37.33
C VAL A 374 -30.02 5.93 36.16
N ASN A 375 -29.58 6.14 34.92
CA ASN A 375 -30.41 6.01 33.72
C ASN A 375 -30.66 4.54 33.34
N GLY A 376 -29.73 3.63 33.66
CA GLY A 376 -29.94 2.18 33.55
C GLY A 376 -31.11 1.66 34.39
N PHE A 377 -31.42 2.31 35.52
CA PHE A 377 -32.60 1.99 36.33
C PHE A 377 -33.90 2.66 35.84
N LYS A 378 -33.82 3.71 35.01
CA LYS A 378 -35.01 4.40 34.49
C LYS A 378 -35.55 3.76 33.21
N ASN A 379 -34.69 3.15 32.39
CA ASN A 379 -35.10 2.51 31.14
C ASN A 379 -35.62 1.07 31.30
N ALA A 380 -35.56 0.49 32.50
CA ALA A 380 -36.17 -0.81 32.81
C ALA A 380 -37.67 -0.72 33.14
N LYS A 381 -38.33 0.41 32.86
CA LYS A 381 -39.73 0.65 33.20
C LYS A 381 -40.54 1.13 32.00
N VAL A 382 -40.45 0.40 30.90
CA VAL A 382 -41.50 0.38 29.87
C VAL A 382 -41.82 -1.06 29.55
N GLU A 383 -42.50 -1.72 30.48
CA GLU A 383 -43.58 -2.65 30.20
C GLU A 383 -44.31 -3.00 31.50
N GLN A 384 -45.63 -3.13 31.40
CA GLN A 384 -46.61 -3.63 32.37
C GLN A 384 -47.38 -2.60 33.22
N THR A 385 -48.53 -2.26 32.64
CA THR A 385 -49.85 -2.11 33.26
C THR A 385 -50.03 -2.72 34.66
N SER A 386 -50.47 -1.85 35.57
CA SER A 386 -51.43 -2.05 36.67
C SER A 386 -51.35 -3.34 37.50
N THR A 387 -50.95 -3.21 38.77
CA THR A 387 -51.88 -3.24 39.92
C THR A 387 -51.15 -2.90 41.21
N SER A 388 -51.92 -2.30 42.11
CA SER A 388 -51.58 -1.70 43.40
C SER A 388 -51.19 -2.72 44.48
N SER A 389 -50.06 -2.48 45.16
CA SER A 389 -49.96 -2.66 46.62
C SER A 389 -48.68 -2.02 47.17
N VAL A 390 -48.83 -1.27 48.25
CA VAL A 390 -47.77 -0.68 49.08
C VAL A 390 -46.97 -1.78 49.80
N THR A 391 -45.64 -1.83 49.64
CA THR A 391 -44.68 -2.29 50.69
C THR A 391 -43.20 -2.21 50.25
N THR A 392 -42.41 -1.44 51.01
CA THR A 392 -40.94 -1.52 51.30
C THR A 392 -39.89 -1.58 50.15
N PRO A 393 -38.70 -0.96 50.32
CA PRO A 393 -37.65 -0.93 49.31
C PRO A 393 -37.15 -2.34 49.00
N LYS A 394 -37.42 -2.82 47.77
CA LYS A 394 -36.90 -4.09 47.27
C LYS A 394 -35.36 -4.02 47.24
N LYS A 395 -34.79 -4.90 48.05
CA LYS A 395 -33.37 -5.24 48.11
C LYS A 395 -32.85 -5.51 46.68
N LEU A 396 -31.70 -4.94 46.35
CA LEU A 396 -31.00 -5.23 45.10
C LEU A 396 -30.74 -6.74 45.02
N ASP A 397 -31.36 -7.41 44.06
CA ASP A 397 -31.18 -8.86 43.89
C ASP A 397 -29.85 -9.12 43.17
N LEU A 398 -28.82 -9.39 43.98
CA LEU A 398 -27.47 -9.70 43.51
C LEU A 398 -27.41 -11.02 42.73
N SER A 399 -28.47 -11.83 42.73
CA SER A 399 -28.53 -13.07 41.94
C SER A 399 -28.50 -12.83 40.41
N LEU A 400 -28.91 -11.63 39.95
CA LEU A 400 -28.85 -11.24 38.53
C LEU A 400 -27.41 -10.88 38.07
N PHE A 401 -26.50 -10.65 39.01
CA PHE A 401 -25.10 -10.32 38.75
C PHE A 401 -24.13 -11.49 38.97
N VAL A 402 -24.65 -12.71 39.21
CA VAL A 402 -23.84 -13.93 39.41
C VAL A 402 -22.91 -14.19 38.23
N ASN A 403 -23.28 -13.77 37.01
CA ASN A 403 -22.41 -13.90 35.83
C ASN A 403 -21.21 -12.95 35.88
N ILE A 404 -21.39 -11.74 36.41
CA ILE A 404 -20.30 -10.75 36.58
C ILE A 404 -19.43 -11.16 37.76
N GLU A 405 -20.04 -11.60 38.87
CA GLU A 405 -19.31 -12.09 40.04
C GLU A 405 -18.52 -13.37 39.72
N ARG A 406 -19.06 -14.28 38.89
CA ARG A 406 -18.36 -15.46 38.36
C ARG A 406 -17.22 -15.09 37.39
N CYS A 407 -17.39 -14.05 36.59
CA CYS A 407 -16.34 -13.58 35.68
C CYS A 407 -15.21 -12.84 36.41
N LEU A 408 -15.53 -12.12 37.48
CA LEU A 408 -14.56 -11.41 38.32
C LEU A 408 -13.86 -12.35 39.30
N SER A 409 -14.59 -13.27 39.94
CA SER A 409 -14.02 -14.27 40.84
C SER A 409 -13.13 -15.26 40.10
N GLY A 410 -13.53 -15.72 38.91
CA GLY A 410 -12.68 -16.60 38.09
C GLY A 410 -11.34 -15.99 37.64
N LYS A 411 -11.24 -14.65 37.56
CA LYS A 411 -9.98 -13.95 37.28
C LYS A 411 -9.18 -13.65 38.55
N LEU A 412 -9.85 -13.36 39.67
CA LEU A 412 -9.21 -13.15 40.98
C LEU A 412 -8.59 -14.44 41.53
N SER A 413 -9.28 -15.58 41.37
CA SER A 413 -8.75 -16.90 41.75
C SER A 413 -7.54 -17.28 40.91
N LYS A 414 -7.54 -17.01 39.60
CA LYS A 414 -6.36 -17.21 38.74
C LYS A 414 -5.18 -16.33 39.13
N MET A 415 -5.41 -15.07 39.50
CA MET A 415 -4.35 -14.17 39.98
C MET A 415 -3.84 -14.52 41.39
N GLN A 416 -4.65 -15.16 42.23
CA GLN A 416 -4.23 -15.64 43.55
C GLN A 416 -3.49 -16.99 43.46
N GLU A 417 -3.93 -17.91 42.59
CA GLU A 417 -3.21 -19.17 42.30
C GLU A 417 -1.85 -18.90 41.63
N GLU A 418 -1.76 -17.93 40.72
CA GLU A 418 -0.47 -17.49 40.15
C GLU A 418 0.44 -16.82 41.18
N LYS A 419 -0.11 -16.18 42.22
CA LYS A 419 0.67 -15.59 43.32
C LYS A 419 1.07 -16.60 44.41
N LEU A 420 0.29 -17.66 44.61
CA LEU A 420 0.59 -18.75 45.55
C LEU A 420 1.62 -19.71 44.95
N ASN A 421 1.48 -20.08 43.67
CA ASN A 421 2.48 -20.88 42.96
C ASN A 421 3.83 -20.16 42.79
N ALA A 422 3.85 -18.83 42.80
CA ALA A 422 5.08 -18.03 42.80
C ALA A 422 5.75 -17.92 44.19
N LYS A 423 5.05 -18.24 45.29
CA LYS A 423 5.63 -18.24 46.65
C LYS A 423 6.07 -19.62 47.12
N ASP A 424 5.47 -20.69 46.61
CA ASP A 424 5.84 -22.07 46.99
C ASP A 424 7.11 -22.59 46.28
N GLN A 425 7.73 -21.80 45.40
CA GLN A 425 9.06 -22.11 44.82
C GLN A 425 10.24 -21.43 45.52
N GLU A 426 10.03 -20.56 46.53
CA GLU A 426 11.11 -19.87 47.25
C GLU A 426 11.25 -20.25 48.74
N SER A 427 10.44 -21.15 49.28
CA SER A 427 10.59 -21.62 50.67
C SER A 427 10.50 -23.15 50.77
N SER A 428 11.61 -23.81 50.49
CA SER A 428 11.89 -25.17 50.97
C SER A 428 13.34 -25.25 51.47
N GLN A 429 13.60 -24.59 52.60
CA GLN A 429 14.59 -25.02 53.59
C GLN A 429 14.21 -24.47 54.98
N ALA A 430 14.18 -25.37 55.97
CA ALA A 430 14.10 -25.19 57.43
C ALA A 430 12.72 -24.98 58.12
N GLY A 431 12.21 -26.06 58.74
CA GLY A 431 12.21 -26.18 60.21
C GLY A 431 11.04 -25.62 61.06
N SER A 432 10.04 -26.48 61.30
CA SER A 432 9.17 -26.72 62.49
C SER A 432 9.21 -25.81 63.74
N ASN A 433 8.03 -25.33 64.21
CA ASN A 433 7.32 -25.78 65.44
C ASN A 433 6.18 -24.82 65.94
N ASN A 434 5.00 -25.40 66.19
CA ASN A 434 3.92 -25.16 67.17
C ASN A 434 3.59 -23.75 67.74
N SER A 435 2.30 -23.34 67.69
CA SER A 435 1.25 -23.56 68.74
C SER A 435 0.06 -22.58 68.67
N ASP A 436 -1.12 -23.12 68.99
CA ASP A 436 -2.30 -22.58 69.69
C ASP A 436 -3.19 -21.42 69.18
N ILE A 437 -4.35 -21.83 68.65
CA ILE A 437 -5.73 -21.57 69.12
C ILE A 437 -6.00 -20.32 69.98
N THR A 438 -6.84 -19.38 69.49
CA THR A 438 -8.13 -19.06 70.15
C THR A 438 -9.11 -18.27 69.27
N GLN A 439 -10.34 -18.78 69.24
CA GLN A 439 -11.68 -18.16 69.14
C GLN A 439 -11.80 -16.63 68.94
N ASN A 440 -12.71 -16.19 68.05
CA ASN A 440 -14.06 -15.70 68.40
C ASN A 440 -14.63 -14.67 67.39
N LYS A 441 -15.97 -14.68 67.34
CA LYS A 441 -16.90 -13.56 67.07
C LYS A 441 -17.10 -13.09 65.63
N SER A 442 -18.24 -13.52 65.11
CA SER A 442 -19.14 -12.70 64.28
C SER A 442 -19.51 -11.38 64.99
N PRO A 443 -19.47 -10.24 64.28
CA PRO A 443 -20.40 -9.16 64.52
C PRO A 443 -21.21 -8.82 63.26
N GLU A 444 -22.53 -8.81 63.46
CA GLU A 444 -23.52 -7.88 62.92
C GLU A 444 -23.29 -7.26 61.53
N ARG A 445 -24.12 -7.71 60.59
CA ARG A 445 -24.37 -7.09 59.29
C ARG A 445 -25.06 -5.73 59.47
N THR A 446 -24.30 -4.65 59.25
CA THR A 446 -24.86 -3.37 58.80
C THR A 446 -24.94 -3.36 57.27
N PRO A 447 -25.93 -2.66 56.66
CA PRO A 447 -26.15 -2.69 55.22
C PRO A 447 -24.95 -2.11 54.46
N CYS A 448 -24.38 -2.90 53.55
CA CYS A 448 -23.23 -2.54 52.74
C CYS A 448 -23.51 -1.29 51.91
N ARG A 449 -22.92 -0.15 52.32
CA ARG A 449 -22.53 0.89 51.35
C ARG A 449 -21.42 0.30 50.49
N LEU A 450 -21.58 0.41 49.17
CA LEU A 450 -20.57 0.02 48.20
C LEU A 450 -19.27 0.83 48.46
N ASP A 451 -18.25 0.18 49.02
CA ASP A 451 -16.97 0.84 49.30
C ASP A 451 -16.12 0.88 48.03
N LEU A 452 -16.25 1.98 47.28
CA LEU A 452 -15.51 2.23 46.04
C LEU A 452 -13.98 2.30 46.24
N LYS A 453 -13.48 2.38 47.48
CA LYS A 453 -12.03 2.33 47.76
C LYS A 453 -11.42 0.97 47.43
N LYS A 454 -12.22 -0.09 47.34
CA LYS A 454 -11.76 -1.45 46.95
C LYS A 454 -11.52 -1.61 45.44
N TYR A 455 -11.91 -0.62 44.63
CA TYR A 455 -11.79 -0.66 43.17
C TYR A 455 -10.67 0.25 42.62
N GLY A 456 -9.68 0.61 43.45
CA GLY A 456 -8.50 1.37 43.01
C GLY A 456 -7.74 0.74 41.83
N ASN A 457 -7.93 -0.55 41.57
CA ASN A 457 -7.33 -1.27 40.45
C ASN A 457 -8.10 -1.16 39.12
N ILE A 458 -9.19 -0.39 39.02
CA ILE A 458 -9.87 -0.17 37.73
C ILE A 458 -9.02 0.67 36.76
N GLU A 459 -8.07 1.46 37.29
CA GLU A 459 -7.08 2.20 36.48
C GLU A 459 -6.32 1.28 35.51
N THR A 460 -5.89 0.08 35.95
CA THR A 460 -5.17 -0.85 35.06
C THR A 460 -6.05 -1.49 33.99
N PHE A 461 -7.38 -1.46 34.12
CA PHE A 461 -8.30 -2.05 33.16
C PHE A 461 -8.49 -1.18 31.91
N PHE A 462 -8.40 0.15 32.04
CA PHE A 462 -8.57 1.09 30.92
C PHE A 462 -7.26 1.78 30.47
N LEU A 463 -6.18 1.72 31.27
CA LEU A 463 -4.88 2.32 30.95
C LEU A 463 -3.91 1.40 30.19
N SER A 464 -4.31 0.18 29.82
CA SER A 464 -3.41 -0.81 29.20
C SER A 464 -3.10 -0.54 27.72
N ARG A 465 -2.81 0.70 27.32
CA ARG A 465 -2.36 1.04 25.96
C ARG A 465 -0.85 1.18 25.80
N ALA A 466 -0.06 1.18 26.86
CA ALA A 466 1.37 0.93 26.79
C ALA A 466 1.92 0.56 28.18
N LYS A 467 2.48 -0.64 28.33
CA LYS A 467 3.40 -0.89 29.46
C LYS A 467 4.70 -0.18 29.12
N ILE A 468 4.86 1.05 29.58
CA ILE A 468 6.16 1.71 29.66
C ILE A 468 6.97 0.91 30.69
N VAL A 469 8.04 0.25 30.25
CA VAL A 469 8.95 -0.44 31.16
C VAL A 469 9.83 0.64 31.80
N GLY A 470 9.52 0.96 33.06
CA GLY A 470 10.26 1.95 33.84
C GLY A 470 11.70 1.52 34.14
N THR A 471 12.59 2.52 34.11
CA THR A 471 13.95 2.54 34.63
C THR A 471 13.98 2.72 36.14
N GLU A 472 14.81 1.93 36.84
CA GLU A 472 15.67 2.25 38.00
C GLU A 472 15.74 1.09 39.02
N GLU A 473 16.95 0.55 39.20
CA GLU A 473 17.46 0.25 40.53
C GLU A 473 18.96 0.63 40.56
N SER A 474 19.25 1.75 41.21
CA SER A 474 20.58 2.33 41.38
C SER A 474 21.38 1.57 42.45
N LEU A 475 22.51 0.99 42.10
CA LEU A 475 23.52 0.51 43.05
C LEU A 475 24.40 1.69 43.51
N LYS A 476 24.30 2.03 44.81
CA LYS A 476 25.23 2.96 45.49
C LYS A 476 26.63 2.32 45.61
N PRO A 477 27.73 3.05 45.34
CA PRO A 477 29.06 2.58 45.69
C PRO A 477 29.35 2.83 47.18
N ALA A 478 29.97 1.84 47.83
CA ALA A 478 30.47 1.91 49.19
C ALA A 478 31.73 2.79 49.27
N VAL A 479 31.77 3.67 50.27
CA VAL A 479 32.94 4.46 50.66
C VAL A 479 33.90 3.56 51.44
N PRO A 480 35.22 3.55 51.17
CA PRO A 480 36.17 2.84 52.00
C PRO A 480 36.49 3.68 53.25
N THR A 481 36.46 3.05 54.42
CA THR A 481 37.01 3.62 55.65
C THR A 481 38.36 2.95 55.90
N ILE A 482 39.38 3.81 56.08
CA ILE A 482 40.80 3.65 56.43
C ILE A 482 41.28 2.23 56.77
#